data_AF-A0A2C9VJY6-F1
#
_entry.id   AF-A0A2C9VJY6-F1
#
_cell.length_a   1.000
_cell.length_b   1.000
_cell.length_c   1.000
_cell.angle_alpha   90.00
_cell.angle_beta   90.00
_cell.angle_gamma   90.00
#
_symmetry.space_group_name_H-M   'P 1'
#
loop_
_entity.id
_entity.type
_entity.pdbx_description
1 polymer ?
#
loop_
_entity_poly.entity_id
_entity_poly.type
_entity_poly.pdbx_seq_one_letter_code
_entity_poly.pdbx_strand_id
1 'polypeptide(L)'
;MDQFSIRNVVPRLIFRSLSVIIATFLAAMLPFFGDILALFGAFGIIPLDFILPMLFYNVTFKPSKQSLIFCINTSIATVSSILVAIGGVASVRQIVLDAKTYSLFANM
;
A
#
# COMPACT_ATOMS: atom_id res chain seq x y z
N MET A 1 12.54 34.47 5.97
CA MET A 1 11.40 34.50 5.01
C MET A 1 11.71 33.62 3.79
N ASP A 2 12.50 32.56 3.98
CA ASP A 2 13.18 31.85 2.87
C ASP A 2 12.48 30.57 2.43
N GLN A 3 11.45 30.14 3.16
CA GLN A 3 10.71 28.91 2.87
C GLN A 3 9.94 28.99 1.54
N PHE A 4 9.51 30.20 1.15
CA PHE A 4 8.82 30.51 -0.11
C PHE A 4 9.75 31.10 -1.18
N SER A 5 11.05 30.80 -1.12
CA SER A 5 11.96 31.16 -2.22
C SER A 5 11.52 30.46 -3.51
N ILE A 6 11.55 31.19 -4.63
CA ILE A 6 11.15 30.71 -5.96
C ILE A 6 11.88 29.42 -6.33
N ARG A 7 13.16 29.28 -5.93
CA ARG A 7 13.97 28.08 -6.15
C ARG A 7 13.44 26.83 -5.45
N ASN A 8 12.64 26.96 -4.39
CA ASN A 8 12.03 25.85 -3.66
C ASN A 8 10.55 25.65 -4.06
N VAL A 9 9.82 26.74 -4.28
CA VAL A 9 8.37 26.71 -4.56
C VAL A 9 8.08 26.20 -5.97
N VAL A 10 8.78 26.71 -6.98
CA VAL A 10 8.55 26.34 -8.39
C VAL A 10 8.78 24.85 -8.64
N PRO A 11 9.95 24.25 -8.33
CA PRO A 11 10.14 22.83 -8.55
C PRO A 11 9.17 22.00 -7.70
N ARG A 12 8.90 22.38 -6.45
CA ARG A 12 7.92 21.68 -5.60
C ARG A 12 6.53 21.67 -6.22
N LEU A 13 6.06 22.80 -6.76
CA LEU A 13 4.76 22.88 -7.42
C LEU A 13 4.72 22.02 -8.68
N ILE A 14 5.77 22.05 -9.50
CA ILE A 14 5.86 21.23 -10.71
C ILE A 14 5.80 19.75 -10.34
N PHE A 15 6.65 19.27 -9.43
CA PHE A 15 6.68 17.86 -9.04
C PHE A 15 5.35 17.40 -8.43
N ARG A 16 4.74 18.19 -7.54
CA ARG A 16 3.44 17.85 -6.93
C ARG A 16 2.30 17.83 -7.95
N SER A 17 2.27 18.80 -8.86
CA SER A 17 1.23 18.85 -9.89
C SER A 17 1.40 17.68 -10.86
N LEU A 18 2.63 17.43 -11.30
CA LEU A 18 2.96 16.32 -12.19
C LEU A 18 2.60 14.97 -11.55
N SER A 19 2.91 14.77 -10.27
CA SER A 19 2.57 13.51 -9.58
C SER A 19 1.06 13.28 -9.51
N VAL A 20 0.28 14.33 -9.24
CA VAL A 20 -1.20 14.22 -9.20
C VAL A 20 -1.76 13.99 -10.60
N ILE A 21 -1.29 14.72 -11.61
CA ILE A 21 -1.73 14.55 -13.00
C ILE A 21 -1.49 13.12 -13.48
N ILE A 22 -0.28 12.58 -13.26
CA ILE A 22 0.07 11.20 -13.65
C ILE A 22 -0.80 10.19 -12.89
N ALA A 23 -0.95 10.35 -11.57
CA ALA A 23 -1.76 9.44 -10.76
C ALA A 23 -3.23 9.43 -11.21
N THR A 24 -3.83 10.61 -11.40
CA THR A 24 -5.22 10.75 -11.85
C THR A 24 -5.41 10.22 -13.27
N PHE A 25 -4.45 10.45 -14.16
CA PHE A 25 -4.48 9.93 -15.53
C PHE A 25 -4.47 8.39 -15.54
N LEU A 26 -3.56 7.76 -14.79
CA LEU A 26 -3.51 6.30 -14.65
C LEU A 26 -4.79 5.74 -14.02
N ALA A 27 -5.31 6.40 -12.99
CA ALA A 27 -6.56 6.02 -12.34
C ALA A 27 -7.78 6.12 -13.28
N ALA A 28 -7.81 7.11 -14.17
CA ALA A 28 -8.86 7.27 -15.17
C ALA A 28 -8.73 6.27 -16.33
N MET A 29 -7.51 5.86 -16.69
CA MET A 29 -7.27 4.88 -17.76
C MET A 29 -7.57 3.45 -17.34
N LEU A 30 -7.25 3.07 -16.09
CA LEU A 30 -7.34 1.68 -15.64
C LEU A 30 -8.60 1.50 -14.79
N PRO A 31 -9.64 0.80 -15.28
CA PRO A 31 -10.88 0.60 -14.50
C PRO A 31 -10.65 -0.22 -13.22
N PHE A 32 -9.54 -0.97 -13.14
CA PHE A 32 -9.10 -1.78 -12.01
C PHE A 32 -7.98 -1.11 -11.18
N PHE A 33 -7.79 0.21 -11.30
CA PHE A 33 -6.78 0.92 -10.50
C PHE A 33 -6.99 0.74 -8.99
N GLY A 34 -8.25 0.62 -8.55
CA GLY A 34 -8.59 0.30 -7.16
C GLY A 34 -7.97 -1.02 -6.69
N ASP A 35 -7.99 -2.07 -7.53
CA ASP A 35 -7.41 -3.37 -7.18
C ASP A 35 -5.88 -3.34 -7.13
N ILE A 36 -5.24 -2.50 -7.96
CA ILE A 36 -3.81 -2.22 -7.89
C ILE A 36 -3.46 -1.55 -6.56
N LEU A 37 -4.25 -0.55 -6.15
CA LEU A 37 -4.05 0.11 -4.85
C LEU A 37 -4.29 -0.86 -3.69
N ALA A 38 -5.28 -1.75 -3.79
CA ALA A 38 -5.52 -2.78 -2.80
C ALA A 38 -4.34 -3.75 -2.68
N LEU A 39 -3.71 -4.12 -3.81
CA LEU A 39 -2.49 -4.93 -3.84
C LEU A 39 -1.33 -4.23 -3.11
N PHE A 40 -1.10 -2.94 -3.40
CA PHE A 40 -0.08 -2.15 -2.70
C PHE A 40 -0.41 -1.95 -1.21
N GLY A 41 -1.68 -1.80 -0.85
CA GLY A 41 -2.11 -1.77 0.55
C GLY A 41 -1.79 -3.10 1.26
N ALA A 42 -2.07 -4.23 0.60
CA ALA A 42 -1.82 -5.55 1.15
C ALA A 42 -0.32 -5.80 1.39
N PHE A 43 0.56 -5.47 0.44
CA PHE A 43 2.00 -5.72 0.58
C PHE A 43 2.79 -4.59 1.23
N GLY A 44 2.30 -3.36 1.19
CA GLY A 44 2.96 -2.17 1.72
C GLY A 44 2.47 -1.82 3.11
N ILE A 45 1.19 -1.44 3.22
CA ILE A 45 0.63 -0.90 4.47
C ILE A 45 0.53 -1.98 5.54
N ILE A 46 0.01 -3.18 5.21
CA ILE A 46 -0.20 -4.21 6.24
C ILE A 46 1.12 -4.64 6.90
N PRO A 47 2.20 -4.96 6.15
CA PRO A 47 3.46 -5.33 6.76
C PRO A 47 4.11 -4.18 7.52
N LEU A 48 4.05 -2.96 6.97
CA LEU A 48 4.70 -1.80 7.56
C LEU A 48 4.04 -1.36 8.88
N ASP A 49 2.71 -1.39 8.95
CA ASP A 49 1.96 -0.84 10.10
C ASP A 49 1.54 -1.90 11.12
N PHE A 50 1.33 -3.16 10.72
CA PHE A 50 0.83 -4.21 11.63
C PHE A 50 1.85 -5.30 11.94
N ILE A 51 2.70 -5.68 10.99
CA ILE A 51 3.66 -6.78 11.22
C ILE A 51 4.94 -6.24 11.84
N LEU A 52 5.50 -5.20 11.23
CA LEU A 52 6.83 -4.69 11.53
C LEU A 52 6.94 -4.08 12.95
N PRO A 53 5.95 -3.31 13.46
CA PRO A 53 6.00 -2.82 14.84
C PRO A 53 5.93 -3.96 15.87
N MET A 54 5.16 -5.01 15.59
CA MET A 54 5.02 -6.18 16.48
C MET A 54 6.32 -6.99 16.52
N LEU A 55 6.95 -7.20 15.37
CA LEU A 55 8.27 -7.82 15.27
C LEU A 55 9.32 -7.00 16.00
N PHE A 56 9.38 -5.68 15.76
CA PHE A 56 10.37 -4.80 16.37
C PHE A 56 10.18 -4.72 17.88
N TYR A 57 8.95 -4.67 18.38
CA TYR A 57 8.69 -4.73 19.81
C TYR A 57 9.24 -6.02 20.42
N ASN A 58 8.92 -7.17 19.82
CA ASN A 58 9.36 -8.47 20.31
C ASN A 58 10.89 -8.64 20.27
N VAL A 59 11.56 -8.11 19.24
CA VAL A 59 13.02 -8.17 19.09
C VAL A 59 13.73 -7.23 20.07
N THR A 60 13.22 -6.01 20.25
CA THR A 60 13.86 -4.99 21.09
C THR A 60 13.67 -5.28 22.57
N PHE A 61 12.43 -5.56 23.00
CA PHE A 61 12.11 -5.72 24.43
C PHE A 61 12.21 -7.16 24.92
N LYS A 62 12.25 -8.14 24.00
CA LYS A 62 12.35 -9.58 24.30
C LYS A 62 11.44 -10.01 25.47
N PRO A 63 10.13 -9.72 25.41
CA PRO A 63 9.22 -10.11 26.47
C PRO A 63 9.25 -11.64 26.67
N SER A 64 9.00 -12.10 27.89
CA SER A 64 8.89 -13.53 28.17
C SER A 64 7.85 -14.17 27.23
N LYS A 65 8.13 -15.38 26.73
CA LYS A 65 7.23 -16.09 25.81
C LYS A 65 5.85 -16.39 26.42
N GLN A 66 5.76 -16.41 27.74
CA GLN A 66 4.50 -16.59 28.49
C GLN A 66 3.77 -15.26 28.76
N SER A 67 4.37 -14.12 28.41
CA SER A 67 3.73 -12.82 28.56
C SER A 67 2.58 -12.67 27.57
N LEU A 68 1.45 -12.13 28.06
CA LEU A 68 0.31 -11.76 27.22
C LEU A 68 0.73 -10.84 26.07
N ILE A 69 1.70 -9.95 26.29
CA ILE A 69 2.19 -9.01 25.27
C ILE A 69 2.85 -9.77 24.10
N PHE A 70 3.68 -10.77 24.40
CA PHE A 70 4.31 -11.59 23.36
C PHE A 70 3.28 -12.36 22.55
N CYS A 71 2.27 -12.92 23.22
CA CYS A 71 1.16 -13.64 22.58
C CYS A 71 0.35 -12.73 21.66
N ILE A 72 -0.03 -11.54 22.13
CA ILE A 72 -0.81 -10.56 21.35
C ILE A 72 0.00 -10.09 20.13
N ASN A 73 1.24 -9.66 20.32
CA ASN A 73 2.09 -9.18 19.22
C ASN A 73 2.30 -10.26 18.16
N THR A 74 2.56 -11.50 18.59
CA THR A 74 2.75 -12.63 17.67
C THR A 74 1.45 -12.96 16.94
N SER A 75 0.30 -12.89 17.62
CA SER A 75 -1.01 -13.12 17.01
C SER A 75 -1.34 -12.05 15.96
N ILE A 76 -1.12 -10.78 16.26
CA ILE A 76 -1.32 -9.67 15.31
C ILE A 76 -0.43 -9.86 14.08
N ALA A 77 0.86 -10.16 14.27
CA ALA A 77 1.78 -10.40 13.16
C ALA A 77 1.33 -11.60 12.30
N THR A 78 0.87 -12.68 12.92
CA THR A 78 0.41 -13.89 12.22
C THR A 78 -0.86 -13.63 11.42
N VAL A 79 -1.90 -13.04 12.04
CA VAL A 79 -3.17 -12.73 11.38
C VAL A 79 -2.95 -11.73 10.25
N SER A 80 -2.14 -10.70 10.47
CA SER A 80 -1.82 -9.71 9.44
C SER A 80 -1.06 -10.35 8.27
N SER A 81 -0.15 -11.29 8.52
CA SER A 81 0.53 -12.04 7.45
C SER A 81 -0.43 -12.87 6.60
N ILE A 82 -1.43 -13.50 7.24
CA ILE A 82 -2.49 -14.22 6.53
C ILE A 82 -3.31 -13.24 5.68
N LEU A 83 -3.63 -12.06 6.23
CA LEU A 83 -4.38 -11.03 5.51
C LEU A 83 -3.62 -10.47 4.30
N VAL A 84 -2.28 -10.32 4.40
CA VAL A 84 -1.42 -9.97 3.25
C VAL A 84 -1.55 -11.00 2.14
N ALA A 85 -1.48 -12.30 2.47
CA ALA A 85 -1.58 -13.37 1.48
C ALA A 85 -2.95 -13.41 0.81
N ILE A 86 -4.03 -13.34 1.61
CA ILE A 86 -5.41 -13.33 1.10
C ILE A 86 -5.65 -12.07 0.25
N GLY A 87 -5.29 -10.89 0.75
CA GLY A 87 -5.45 -9.62 0.05
C GLY A 87 -4.67 -9.60 -1.25
N GLY A 88 -3.42 -10.08 -1.24
CA GLY A 88 -2.59 -10.19 -2.44
C GLY A 88 -3.23 -11.10 -3.50
N VAL A 89 -3.67 -12.30 -3.12
CA VAL A 89 -4.33 -13.23 -4.05
C VAL A 89 -5.65 -12.65 -4.58
N ALA A 90 -6.47 -12.05 -3.71
CA ALA A 90 -7.75 -11.46 -4.08
C ALA A 90 -7.56 -10.32 -5.09
N SER A 91 -6.66 -9.37 -4.79
CA SER A 91 -6.36 -8.24 -5.68
C SER A 91 -5.77 -8.70 -7.01
N VAL A 92 -4.80 -9.63 -7.02
CA VAL A 92 -4.25 -10.16 -8.27
C VAL A 92 -5.33 -10.85 -9.11
N ARG A 93 -6.19 -11.65 -8.48
CA ARG A 93 -7.30 -12.30 -9.19
C ARG A 93 -8.24 -11.27 -9.82
N GLN A 94 -8.58 -10.21 -9.11
CA GLN A 94 -9.48 -9.17 -9.60
C GLN A 94 -8.85 -8.38 -10.75
N ILE A 95 -7.59 -7.97 -10.61
CA ILE A 95 -6.81 -7.35 -11.69
C ILE A 95 -6.82 -8.23 -12.95
N VAL A 96 -6.59 -9.54 -12.82
CA VAL A 96 -6.58 -10.46 -13.99
C VAL A 96 -7.95 -10.57 -14.64
N LEU A 97 -9.03 -10.61 -13.86
CA LEU A 97 -10.40 -10.70 -14.40
C LEU A 97 -10.81 -9.41 -15.13
N ASP A 98 -10.49 -8.26 -14.53
CA ASP A 98 -10.85 -6.96 -15.10
C ASP A 98 -9.97 -6.61 -16.30
N ALA A 99 -8.68 -6.97 -16.27
CA ALA A 99 -7.78 -6.81 -17.40
C ALA A 99 -8.16 -7.67 -18.62
N LYS A 100 -8.81 -8.82 -18.43
CA LYS A 100 -9.30 -9.65 -19.55
C LYS A 100 -10.46 -9.02 -20.32
N THR A 101 -11.29 -8.23 -19.62
CA THR A 101 -12.45 -7.56 -20.21
C THR A 101 -12.09 -6.14 -20.65
N TYR A 102 -10.88 -5.68 -20.33
CA TYR A 102 -10.41 -4.35 -20.67
C TYR A 102 -10.00 -4.26 -22.15
N SER A 103 -10.75 -3.46 -22.90
CA SER A 103 -10.32 -2.92 -24.19
C SER A 103 -9.97 -1.44 -24.00
N LEU A 104 -8.73 -1.07 -24.34
CA LEU A 104 -8.19 0.31 -24.24
C LEU A 104 -9.05 1.34 -25.00
N PHE A 105 -9.82 0.86 -25.98
CA PHE A 105 -10.93 1.54 -26.62
C PHE A 105 -12.09 0.55 -26.59
N ALA A 106 -13.23 0.92 -25.99
CA ALA A 106 -14.47 0.23 -26.27
C ALA A 106 -14.62 0.14 -27.80
N ASN A 107 -14.86 -1.06 -28.32
CA ASN A 107 -15.18 -1.37 -29.72
C ASN A 107 -15.48 -0.15 -30.61
N MET A 108 -14.79 -0.06 -31.76
CA MET A 108 -15.57 0.04 -32.99
C MET A 108 -16.30 -1.28 -33.19
#